data_AF-A0A511V2A0-F1
#
_entry.id   AF-A0A511V2A0-F1
#
_cell.length_a   1.000
_cell.length_b   1.000
_cell.length_c   1.000
_cell.angle_alpha   90.00
_cell.angle_beta   90.00
_cell.angle_gamma   90.00
#
_symmetry.space_group_name_H-M   'P 1'
#
loop_
_entity.id
_entity.type
_entity.pdbx_description
1 polymer ?
#
loop_
_entity_poly.entity_id
_entity_poly.type
_entity_poly.pdbx_seq_one_letter_code
_entity_poly.pdbx_strand_id
1 'polypeptide(L)'
;MNQQTYDDETIQKAMETAESYLKNNYKDIQSVEFDDKDFTSPMGGFLVTGKINGTAKFSVSMDNNFRVGSLGRGHGFPEEKDECKDKTCDY
;
A
#
# COMPACT_ATOMS: atom_id res chain seq x y z
N MET A 1 4.44 -17.99 18.85
CA MET A 1 3.89 -16.79 18.21
C MET A 1 3.60 -17.18 16.77
N ASN A 2 2.34 -17.32 16.38
CA ASN A 2 2.00 -17.67 15.00
C ASN A 2 2.20 -16.41 14.15
N GLN A 3 3.38 -16.27 13.55
CA GLN A 3 3.49 -15.45 12.35
C GLN A 3 2.59 -16.15 11.32
N GLN A 4 1.45 -15.53 10.99
CA GLN A 4 0.73 -15.93 9.80
C GLN A 4 1.60 -15.49 8.62
N THR A 5 2.52 -16.36 8.23
CA THR A 5 3.28 -16.22 7.00
C THR A 5 2.28 -16.43 5.88
N TYR A 6 1.76 -15.33 5.33
CA TYR A 6 1.04 -15.39 4.07
C TYR A 6 1.98 -15.97 3.01
N ASP A 7 1.43 -16.79 2.10
CA ASP A 7 2.21 -17.33 0.98
C ASP A 7 2.85 -16.17 0.19
N ASP A 8 4.07 -16.36 -0.30
CA ASP A 8 4.81 -15.34 -1.05
C ASP A 8 3.99 -14.75 -2.22
N GLU A 9 3.16 -15.56 -2.88
CA GLU A 9 2.24 -15.12 -3.94
C GLU A 9 1.21 -14.08 -3.45
N THR A 10 0.70 -14.28 -2.24
CA THR A 10 -0.27 -13.36 -1.62
C THR A 10 0.40 -12.04 -1.25
N ILE A 11 1.60 -12.12 -0.68
CA ILE A 11 2.42 -10.97 -0.34
C ILE A 11 2.74 -10.16 -1.60
N GLN A 12 3.23 -10.83 -2.64
CA GLN A 12 3.57 -10.21 -3.90
C GLN A 12 2.34 -9.53 -4.53
N LYS A 13 1.20 -10.23 -4.57
CA LYS A 13 -0.03 -9.66 -5.13
C LYS A 13 -0.50 -8.42 -4.39
N ALA A 14 -0.41 -8.41 -3.07
CA ALA A 14 -0.74 -7.22 -2.26
C ALA A 14 0.25 -6.08 -2.51
N MET A 15 1.55 -6.36 -2.63
CA MET A 15 2.55 -5.35 -2.99
C MET A 15 2.29 -4.76 -4.39
N GLU A 16 2.02 -5.60 -5.39
CA GLU A 16 1.69 -5.16 -6.77
C GLU A 16 0.42 -4.31 -6.81
N THR A 17 -0.59 -4.70 -6.04
CA THR A 17 -1.84 -3.96 -5.88
C THR A 17 -1.59 -2.59 -5.24
N ALA A 18 -0.80 -2.55 -4.16
CA ALA A 18 -0.43 -1.31 -3.48
C ALA A 18 0.39 -0.40 -4.40
N GLU A 19 1.34 -0.97 -5.15
CA GLU A 19 2.17 -0.22 -6.07
C GLU A 19 1.35 0.40 -7.20
N SER A 20 0.44 -0.38 -7.81
CA SER A 20 -0.47 0.12 -8.85
C SER A 20 -1.41 1.20 -8.30
N TYR A 21 -1.99 0.97 -7.13
CA TYR A 21 -2.80 1.98 -6.44
C TYR A 21 -2.05 3.30 -6.29
N LEU A 22 -0.82 3.22 -5.76
CA LEU A 22 0.01 4.39 -5.50
C LEU A 22 0.37 5.11 -6.80
N LYS A 23 0.95 4.41 -7.78
CA LYS A 23 1.36 5.00 -9.07
C LYS A 23 0.18 5.58 -9.85
N ASN A 24 -0.99 4.96 -9.72
CA ASN A 24 -2.18 5.43 -10.42
C ASN A 24 -2.83 6.63 -9.72
N ASN A 25 -2.88 6.66 -8.38
CA ASN A 25 -3.58 7.70 -7.62
C ASN A 25 -2.72 8.91 -7.26
N TYR A 26 -1.38 8.79 -7.19
CA TYR A 26 -0.49 9.85 -6.71
C TYR A 26 0.50 10.29 -7.80
N LYS A 27 0.90 11.56 -7.75
CA LYS A 27 1.90 12.15 -8.65
C LYS A 27 3.31 11.93 -8.09
N ASP A 28 4.33 12.08 -8.94
CA ASP A 28 5.74 12.11 -8.52
C ASP A 28 6.24 10.86 -7.75
N ILE A 29 5.63 9.70 -7.98
CA ILE A 29 6.15 8.42 -7.50
C ILE A 29 7.26 7.94 -8.43
N GLN A 30 8.50 7.99 -7.97
CA GLN A 30 9.67 7.48 -8.69
C GLN A 30 10.01 6.04 -8.27
N SER A 31 9.85 5.73 -6.99
CA SER A 31 10.14 4.40 -6.44
C SER A 31 9.27 4.10 -5.24
N VAL A 32 8.87 2.85 -5.11
CA VAL A 32 8.10 2.33 -3.97
C VAL A 32 8.91 1.19 -3.37
N GLU A 33 9.26 1.33 -2.10
CA GLU A 33 9.97 0.32 -1.32
C GLU A 33 9.01 -0.25 -0.30
N PHE A 34 8.85 -1.56 -0.27
CA PHE A 34 7.96 -2.26 0.66
C PHE A 34 8.77 -2.84 1.82
N ASP A 35 8.27 -2.66 3.04
CA ASP A 35 8.80 -3.32 4.24
C ASP A 35 8.16 -4.71 4.34
N ASP A 36 8.97 -5.78 4.30
CA ASP A 36 8.52 -7.18 4.34
C ASP A 36 8.07 -7.65 5.74
N LYS A 37 8.25 -6.81 6.76
CA LYS A 37 8.19 -7.23 8.16
C LYS A 37 6.78 -7.26 8.77
N ASP A 38 5.87 -6.43 8.27
CA ASP A 38 4.57 -6.16 8.91
C ASP A 38 3.40 -6.38 7.95
N PHE A 39 3.27 -7.61 7.43
CA PHE A 39 2.27 -7.93 6.41
C PHE A 39 0.86 -8.25 6.93
N THR A 40 0.71 -8.37 8.25
CA THR A 40 -0.54 -8.85 8.89
C THR A 40 -1.24 -7.73 9.63
N SER A 41 -2.51 -7.49 9.32
CA SER A 41 -3.35 -6.57 10.08
C SER A 41 -3.99 -7.28 11.29
N PRO A 42 -3.99 -6.68 12.50
CA PRO A 42 -4.59 -7.29 13.69
C PRO A 42 -6.12 -7.49 13.60
N MET A 43 -6.80 -6.84 12.63
CA MET A 43 -8.23 -7.05 12.36
C MET A 43 -8.52 -8.10 11.26
N GLY A 44 -7.48 -8.78 10.74
CA GLY A 44 -7.59 -9.57 9.51
C GLY A 44 -7.37 -8.71 8.27
N GLY A 45 -6.84 -9.31 7.21
CA GLY A 45 -6.40 -8.61 6.01
C GLY A 45 -4.90 -8.31 5.98
N PHE A 46 -4.48 -7.63 4.92
CA PHE A 46 -3.08 -7.32 4.64
C PHE A 46 -2.76 -5.90 5.07
N LEU A 47 -1.65 -5.72 5.76
CA LEU A 47 -1.09 -4.41 6.00
C LEU A 47 0.20 -4.33 5.21
N VAL A 48 0.29 -3.42 4.25
CA VAL A 48 1.50 -3.23 3.45
C VAL A 48 2.11 -1.90 3.86
N THR A 49 3.27 -1.92 4.48
CA THR A 49 4.01 -0.72 4.85
C THR A 49 5.21 -0.53 3.94
N GLY A 50 5.67 0.72 3.83
CA GLY A 50 6.80 1.02 2.97
C GLY A 50 7.15 2.49 2.93
N LYS A 51 8.01 2.83 1.96
CA LYS A 51 8.42 4.20 1.66
C LYS A 51 8.32 4.50 0.18
N ILE A 52 7.88 5.71 -0.13
CA ILE A 52 7.92 6.29 -1.47
C ILE A 52 9.16 7.20 -1.55
N ASN A 53 9.89 7.08 -2.65
CA ASN A 53 11.08 7.87 -2.96
C ASN A 53 12.12 7.85 -1.80
N GLY A 54 12.20 6.74 -1.05
CA GLY A 54 13.10 6.57 0.11
C GLY A 54 12.82 7.47 1.32
N THR A 55 11.84 8.37 1.25
CA THR A 55 11.61 9.42 2.26
C THR A 55 10.21 9.36 2.87
N ALA A 56 9.17 9.24 2.05
CA ALA A 56 7.79 9.33 2.52
C ALA A 56 7.24 7.98 2.93
N LYS A 57 6.98 7.77 4.22
CA LYS A 57 6.41 6.51 4.72
C LYS A 57 4.94 6.36 4.33
N PHE A 58 4.51 5.12 4.09
CA PHE A 58 3.11 4.79 3.86
C PHE A 58 2.71 3.49 4.53
N SER A 59 1.39 3.32 4.63
CA SER A 59 0.78 2.09 5.14
C SER A 59 -0.55 1.86 4.42
N VAL A 60 -0.67 0.81 3.64
CA VAL A 60 -1.90 0.43 2.93
C VAL A 60 -2.52 -0.74 3.68
N SER A 61 -3.72 -0.58 4.19
CA SER A 61 -4.51 -1.70 4.71
C SER A 61 -5.43 -2.22 3.63
N MET A 62 -5.38 -3.52 3.37
CA MET A 62 -6.23 -4.23 2.44
C MET A 62 -7.04 -5.31 3.13
N ASP A 63 -8.22 -5.58 2.61
CA ASP A 63 -9.03 -6.72 3.04
C ASP A 63 -8.52 -8.03 2.40
N ASN A 64 -9.08 -9.19 2.78
CA ASN A 64 -8.71 -10.51 2.24
C ASN A 64 -8.93 -10.63 0.72
N ASN A 65 -9.73 -9.73 0.14
CA ASN A 65 -9.94 -9.62 -1.31
C ASN A 65 -8.92 -8.70 -2.01
N PHE A 66 -7.82 -8.30 -1.35
CA PHE A 66 -6.82 -7.35 -1.86
C PHE A 66 -7.40 -5.96 -2.18
N ARG A 67 -8.56 -5.61 -1.59
CA ARG A 67 -9.14 -4.29 -1.76
C ARG A 67 -8.53 -3.32 -0.76
N VAL A 68 -7.93 -2.24 -1.25
CA VAL A 68 -7.45 -1.12 -0.43
C VAL A 68 -8.61 -0.52 0.35
N GLY A 69 -8.59 -0.70 1.67
CA GLY A 69 -9.58 -0.12 2.58
C GLY A 69 -9.13 1.23 3.12
N SER A 70 -7.84 1.41 3.38
CA SER A 70 -7.29 2.67 3.89
C SER A 70 -5.81 2.83 3.54
N LEU A 71 -5.39 4.09 3.37
CA LEU A 71 -4.01 4.48 3.17
C LEU A 71 -3.59 5.48 4.27
N GLY A 72 -2.61 5.07 5.07
CA GLY A 72 -1.81 5.94 5.93
C GLY A 72 -0.74 6.66 5.12
N ARG A 73 -0.74 7.99 5.20
CA ARG A 73 0.20 8.88 4.51
C ARG A 73 1.12 9.53 5.53
N GLY A 74 2.43 9.32 5.38
CA GLY A 74 3.43 9.92 6.24
C GLY A 74 3.76 11.37 5.86
N HIS A 75 4.71 11.97 6.58
CA HIS A 75 5.22 13.30 6.22
C HIS A 75 5.92 13.25 4.85
N GLY A 76 5.62 14.21 3.98
CA GLY A 76 6.24 14.31 2.65
C GLY A 76 5.66 13.35 1.61
N PHE A 77 4.48 12.79 1.89
CA PHE A 77 3.78 11.94 0.94
C PHE A 77 3.43 12.70 -0.34
N PRO A 78 3.56 12.08 -1.52
CA PRO A 78 3.19 12.70 -2.79
C PRO A 78 1.74 13.17 -2.80
N GLU A 79 1.47 14.21 -3.58
CA GLU A 79 0.12 14.71 -3.76
C GLU A 79 -0.73 13.76 -4.60
N GLU A 80 -2.01 13.67 -4.24
CA GLU A 80 -3.02 12.93 -5.00
C GLU A 80 -3.22 13.60 -6.36
N LYS A 81 -3.33 12.79 -7.41
CA LYS A 81 -3.73 13.28 -8.73
C LYS A 81 -5.10 13.91 -8.60
N ASP A 82 -5.28 15.08 -9.21
CA ASP A 82 -6.56 15.81 -9.17
C ASP A 82 -7.73 14.99 -9.71
N GLU A 83 -7.45 14.08 -10.65
CA GLU A 83 -8.42 13.13 -11.21
C GLU A 83 -8.90 12.09 -10.19
N CYS A 84 -8.10 11.82 -9.15
CA CYS A 84 -8.37 10.83 -8.11
C CYS A 84 -8.70 11.46 -6.74
N LYS A 85 -8.72 12.80 -6.65
CA LYS A 85 -9.05 13.53 -5.40
C LYS A 85 -10.49 13.33 -4.95
N ASP A 86 -11.41 13.17 -5.90
CA ASP A 86 -12.85 13.08 -5.63
C ASP A 86 -13.36 11.63 -5.65
N LYS A 87 -12.65 10.74 -6.37
CA LYS A 87 -12.91 9.30 -6.43
C LYS A 87 -11.58 8.59 -6.45
N THR A 88 -11.40 7.60 -5.59
CA THR A 88 -10.31 6.64 -5.70
C THR A 88 -10.26 6.12 -7.14
N CYS A 89 -9.17 6.37 -7.86
CA CYS A 89 -9.02 5.88 -9.22
C CYS A 89 -8.91 4.36 -9.18
N ASP A 90 -9.65 3.68 -10.05
CA ASP A 90 -9.58 2.23 -10.23
C ASP A 90 -8.14 1.82 -10.58
N TYR A 91 -7.66 0.72 -10.00
CA TYR A 91 -6.27 0.28 -10.04
C TYR A 91 -6.17 -1.23 -10.23
#